data_AF-A0A925C7J8-F1
#
_entry.id   AF-A0A925C7J8-F1
#
_cell.length_a   1.000
_cell.length_b   1.000
_cell.length_c   1.000
_cell.angle_alpha   90.00
_cell.angle_beta   90.00
_cell.angle_gamma   90.00
#
_symmetry.space_group_name_H-M   'P 1'
#
loop_
_entity.id
_entity.type
_entity.pdbx_description
1 polymer ?
#
loop_
_entity_poly.entity_id
_entity_poly.type
_entity_poly.pdbx_seq_one_letter_code
_entity_poly.pdbx_strand_id
1 'polypeptide(L)'
;MLHTTPRRRLQDDLAAVEQIAARPATTAKELAANLTELYDATFNINFERYDVQTLVASAPEIARTVFAMRLRLRDQVADWHARGFLTLAGQRALRNALRIARYATDMLGEINIRYAQLGPGEKTLRGFSGRNMNTLLNPAFDTGQDLDFRSGDVLLMRGMHHNSAAIARIGDVDSQFSHLAIVHTDESGKHWVVEALIEEGSVINPLSYTLTHGLGRCVLFRHRDKQLAARAAALIHDVVRRSGEKGGKHIWYDFTMELDGDNELFCSKLVRKAFALASEKKLVLPTFSTRFDMKNRDFVDRIGVTAKETFAPADIELEPDFDLVAEWQDYRVTSRLRLQDLLMDRLFLWMEQHGYRFREDLPIKLIGYLGALSGKLSTRAKNLISDVVPKVPPNMRRATIQAVAMLHRTAEPLLAELQALERRSIDRTGRPLHAREVYDFLEAKRQASNGEIGYLVGKA
;
A
#
# COMPACT_ATOMS: atom_id res chain seq x y z
N MET A 1 30.30 -23.93 -26.85
CA MET A 1 29.74 -22.81 -27.62
C MET A 1 28.26 -22.68 -27.28
N LEU A 2 27.94 -21.87 -26.28
CA LEU A 2 26.59 -21.34 -26.07
C LEU A 2 26.72 -19.87 -26.47
N HIS A 3 26.12 -19.52 -27.61
CA HIS A 3 26.09 -18.14 -28.09
C HIS A 3 25.36 -17.29 -27.05
N THR A 4 26.13 -16.56 -26.25
CA THR A 4 25.65 -15.45 -25.44
C THR A 4 25.11 -14.39 -26.39
N THR A 5 23.78 -14.30 -26.47
CA THR A 5 23.09 -13.24 -27.20
C THR A 5 23.61 -11.89 -26.71
N PRO A 6 23.85 -10.91 -27.60
CA PRO A 6 24.40 -9.61 -27.21
C PRO A 6 23.53 -8.98 -26.13
N ARG A 7 24.18 -8.38 -25.11
CA ARG A 7 23.58 -7.48 -24.12
C ARG A 7 22.45 -6.67 -24.78
N ARG A 8 21.19 -6.98 -24.49
CA ARG A 8 20.08 -6.05 -24.76
C ARG A 8 20.40 -4.77 -24.02
N ARG A 9 20.38 -3.63 -24.72
CA ARG A 9 20.57 -2.34 -24.07
C ARG A 9 19.36 -2.11 -23.17
N LEU A 10 19.54 -1.49 -22.01
CA LEU A 10 18.46 -1.11 -21.08
C LEU A 10 17.29 -0.40 -21.78
N GLN A 11 17.62 0.39 -22.81
CA GLN A 11 16.67 1.05 -23.70
C GLN A 11 15.79 0.06 -24.48
N ASP A 12 16.32 -1.07 -24.93
CA ASP A 12 15.58 -2.08 -25.68
C ASP A 12 14.54 -2.78 -24.78
N ASP A 13 14.93 -3.10 -23.54
CA ASP A 13 14.02 -3.74 -22.58
C ASP A 13 12.93 -2.74 -22.13
N LEU A 14 13.27 -1.46 -21.94
CA LEU A 14 12.28 -0.40 -21.66
C LEU A 14 11.32 -0.20 -22.83
N ALA A 15 11.83 -0.12 -24.06
CA ALA A 15 11.02 0.03 -25.27
C ALA A 15 10.07 -1.17 -25.47
N ALA A 16 10.53 -2.39 -25.18
CA ALA A 16 9.68 -3.58 -25.24
C ALA A 16 8.53 -3.51 -24.22
N VAL A 17 8.81 -3.11 -22.98
CA VAL A 17 7.79 -2.91 -21.93
C VAL A 17 6.79 -1.82 -22.35
N GLU A 18 7.26 -0.71 -22.91
CA GLU A 18 6.38 0.36 -23.39
C GLU A 18 5.50 -0.06 -24.57
N GLN A 19 6.03 -0.85 -25.50
CA GLN A 19 5.28 -1.40 -26.63
C GLN A 19 4.14 -2.32 -26.16
N ILE A 20 4.39 -3.16 -25.15
CA ILE A 20 3.34 -4.02 -24.56
C ILE A 20 2.28 -3.15 -23.90
N ALA A 21 2.68 -2.14 -23.11
CA ALA A 21 1.75 -1.25 -22.42
C ALA A 21 0.89 -0.39 -23.37
N ALA A 22 1.41 -0.07 -24.56
CA ALA A 22 0.70 0.68 -25.59
C ALA A 22 -0.21 -0.19 -26.48
N ARG A 23 -0.16 -1.51 -26.34
CA ARG A 23 -0.92 -2.42 -27.20
C ARG A 23 -2.42 -2.27 -26.95
N PRO A 24 -3.24 -1.96 -27.97
CA PRO A 24 -4.68 -1.85 -27.80
C PRO A 24 -5.26 -3.24 -27.48
N ALA A 25 -6.37 -3.23 -26.74
CA ALA A 25 -7.19 -4.42 -26.53
C ALA A 25 -8.55 -4.22 -27.22
N THR A 26 -9.03 -5.26 -27.89
CA THR A 26 -10.37 -5.29 -28.49
C THR A 26 -11.35 -6.16 -27.69
N THR A 27 -10.84 -6.95 -26.74
CA THR A 27 -11.64 -7.77 -25.82
C THR A 27 -11.11 -7.73 -24.39
N ALA A 28 -11.95 -8.10 -23.41
CA ALA A 28 -11.55 -8.27 -22.02
C ALA A 28 -10.40 -9.28 -21.83
N LYS A 29 -10.42 -10.37 -22.62
CA LYS A 29 -9.39 -11.42 -22.58
C LYS A 29 -8.04 -10.91 -23.08
N GLU A 30 -8.05 -10.15 -24.18
CA GLU A 30 -6.84 -9.51 -24.70
C GLU A 30 -6.27 -8.47 -23.73
N LEU A 31 -7.13 -7.67 -23.09
CA LEU A 31 -6.69 -6.71 -22.07
C LEU A 31 -5.96 -7.42 -20.93
N ALA A 32 -6.57 -8.47 -20.37
CA ALA A 32 -5.96 -9.24 -19.29
C ALA A 32 -4.63 -9.87 -19.73
N ALA A 33 -4.57 -10.46 -20.94
CA ALA A 33 -3.35 -11.06 -21.46
C ALA A 33 -2.23 -10.03 -21.68
N ASN A 34 -2.53 -8.88 -22.28
CA ASN A 34 -1.54 -7.81 -22.50
C ASN A 34 -0.98 -7.27 -21.17
N LEU A 35 -1.83 -7.09 -20.16
CA LEU A 35 -1.42 -6.61 -18.84
C LEU A 35 -0.61 -7.67 -18.06
N THR A 36 -0.93 -8.95 -18.21
CA THR A 36 -0.12 -10.05 -17.66
C THR A 36 1.24 -10.12 -18.36
N GLU A 37 1.30 -10.02 -19.68
CA GLU A 37 2.55 -9.96 -20.44
C GLU A 37 3.41 -8.76 -20.02
N LEU A 38 2.79 -7.60 -19.77
CA LEU A 38 3.46 -6.42 -19.26
C LEU A 38 4.06 -6.67 -17.87
N TYR A 39 3.31 -7.32 -16.99
CA TYR A 39 3.79 -7.71 -15.68
C TYR A 39 5.00 -8.63 -15.79
N ASP A 40 4.90 -9.70 -16.59
CA ASP A 40 5.96 -10.70 -16.76
C ASP A 40 7.20 -10.09 -17.40
N ALA A 41 7.04 -9.24 -18.42
CA ALA A 41 8.14 -8.55 -19.06
C ALA A 41 8.91 -7.67 -18.07
N THR A 42 8.19 -6.94 -17.21
CA THR A 42 8.80 -6.07 -16.19
C THR A 42 9.44 -6.89 -15.06
N PHE A 43 8.74 -7.91 -14.56
CA PHE A 43 9.22 -8.79 -13.49
C PHE A 43 10.47 -9.57 -13.89
N ASN A 44 10.61 -9.92 -15.16
CA ASN A 44 11.74 -10.72 -15.63
C ASN A 44 12.98 -9.90 -16.04
N ILE A 45 12.94 -8.57 -15.90
CA ILE A 45 14.12 -7.73 -16.10
C ILE A 45 15.21 -8.16 -15.12
N ASN A 46 16.34 -8.62 -15.66
CA ASN A 46 17.50 -9.01 -14.86
C ASN A 46 18.50 -7.85 -14.80
N PHE A 47 18.60 -7.20 -13.64
CA PHE A 47 19.55 -6.10 -13.42
C PHE A 47 21.02 -6.50 -13.59
N GLU A 48 21.37 -7.80 -13.51
CA GLU A 48 22.74 -8.29 -13.75
C GLU A 48 23.22 -8.05 -15.18
N ARG A 49 22.30 -7.76 -16.11
CA ARG A 49 22.63 -7.48 -17.51
C ARG A 49 23.17 -6.07 -17.71
N TYR A 50 22.98 -5.17 -16.75
CA TYR A 50 23.32 -3.77 -16.87
C TYR A 50 24.47 -3.39 -15.93
N ASP A 51 25.29 -2.44 -16.37
CA ASP A 51 26.27 -1.80 -15.52
C ASP A 51 25.58 -0.87 -14.50
N VAL A 52 25.97 -0.96 -13.22
CA VAL A 52 25.34 -0.22 -12.13
C VAL A 52 25.52 1.29 -12.29
N GLN A 53 26.66 1.77 -12.80
CA GLN A 53 26.86 3.21 -12.99
C GLN A 53 25.95 3.75 -14.10
N THR A 54 25.78 2.96 -15.16
CA THR A 54 24.84 3.26 -16.25
C THR A 54 23.40 3.30 -15.72
N LEU A 55 23.01 2.36 -14.86
CA LEU A 55 21.69 2.36 -14.21
C LEU A 55 21.48 3.60 -13.35
N VAL A 56 22.47 3.98 -12.54
CA VAL A 56 22.37 5.16 -11.66
C VAL A 56 22.18 6.44 -12.47
N ALA A 57 22.94 6.61 -13.54
CA ALA A 57 22.85 7.78 -14.42
C ALA A 57 21.51 7.86 -15.14
N SER A 58 20.95 6.70 -15.54
CA SER A 58 19.70 6.61 -16.30
C SER A 58 18.44 6.53 -15.42
N ALA A 59 18.60 6.27 -14.12
CA ALA A 59 17.49 6.02 -13.20
C ALA A 59 16.40 7.11 -13.21
N PRO A 60 16.72 8.43 -13.24
CA PRO A 60 15.69 9.46 -13.29
C PRO A 60 14.82 9.40 -14.55
N GLU A 61 15.43 9.20 -15.71
CA GLU A 61 14.74 9.14 -16.99
C GLU A 61 13.87 7.88 -17.09
N ILE A 62 14.40 6.74 -16.65
CA ILE A 62 13.65 5.47 -16.64
C ILE A 62 12.48 5.56 -15.68
N ALA A 63 12.65 6.12 -14.48
CA ALA A 63 11.56 6.28 -13.54
C ALA A 63 10.43 7.16 -14.08
N ARG A 64 10.77 8.24 -14.79
CA ARG A 64 9.78 9.09 -15.49
C ARG A 64 9.07 8.32 -16.60
N THR A 65 9.80 7.50 -17.36
CA THR A 65 9.21 6.69 -18.44
C THR A 65 8.24 5.65 -17.88
N VAL A 66 8.64 4.92 -16.83
CA VAL A 66 7.78 3.95 -16.14
C VAL A 66 6.57 4.65 -15.49
N PHE A 67 6.74 5.86 -14.96
CA PHE A 67 5.62 6.65 -14.45
C PHE A 67 4.65 7.08 -15.55
N ALA A 68 5.16 7.59 -16.68
CA ALA A 68 4.34 7.95 -17.84
C ALA A 68 3.56 6.73 -18.38
N MET A 69 4.18 5.55 -18.40
CA MET A 69 3.49 4.30 -18.72
C MET A 69 2.33 4.02 -17.76
N ARG A 70 2.54 4.18 -16.44
CA ARG A 70 1.47 3.99 -15.44
C ARG A 70 0.33 4.99 -15.62
N LEU A 71 0.63 6.24 -15.94
CA LEU A 71 -0.38 7.25 -16.28
C LEU A 71 -1.19 6.81 -17.51
N ARG A 72 -0.52 6.40 -18.60
CA ARG A 72 -1.19 5.92 -19.81
C ARG A 72 -2.13 4.74 -19.54
N LEU A 73 -1.70 3.75 -18.76
CA LEU A 73 -2.57 2.62 -18.39
C LEU A 73 -3.79 3.08 -17.59
N ARG A 74 -3.58 4.03 -16.68
CA ARG A 74 -4.64 4.56 -15.82
C ARG A 74 -5.64 5.40 -16.60
N ASP A 75 -5.19 6.20 -17.56
CA ASP A 75 -6.06 7.04 -18.39
C ASP A 75 -7.04 6.20 -19.24
N GLN A 76 -6.71 4.94 -19.49
CA GLN A 76 -7.56 3.98 -20.20
C GLN A 76 -8.63 3.31 -19.33
N VAL A 77 -8.57 3.42 -18.00
CA VAL A 77 -9.47 2.72 -17.07
C VAL A 77 -10.94 3.05 -17.34
N ALA A 78 -11.25 4.32 -17.62
CA ALA A 78 -12.61 4.75 -17.93
C ALA A 78 -13.14 4.10 -19.23
N ASP A 79 -12.32 4.06 -20.29
CA ASP A 79 -12.68 3.39 -21.56
C ASP A 79 -12.86 1.88 -21.36
N TRP A 80 -11.90 1.23 -20.70
CA TRP A 80 -11.98 -0.21 -20.43
C TRP A 80 -13.17 -0.57 -19.54
N HIS A 81 -13.54 0.29 -18.60
CA HIS A 81 -14.76 0.12 -17.81
C HIS A 81 -16.01 0.23 -18.69
N ALA A 82 -16.13 1.31 -19.48
CA ALA A 82 -17.28 1.55 -20.35
C ALA A 82 -17.50 0.43 -21.38
N ARG A 83 -16.41 -0.19 -21.85
CA ARG A 83 -16.43 -1.33 -22.78
C ARG A 83 -16.61 -2.69 -22.11
N GLY A 84 -16.69 -2.74 -20.78
CA GLY A 84 -16.84 -3.99 -20.00
C GLY A 84 -15.58 -4.87 -19.98
N PHE A 85 -14.39 -4.29 -20.23
CA PHE A 85 -13.14 -5.05 -20.30
C PHE A 85 -12.51 -5.32 -18.94
N LEU A 86 -12.79 -4.48 -17.94
CA LEU A 86 -12.35 -4.65 -16.56
C LEU A 86 -13.15 -5.73 -15.82
N THR A 87 -13.14 -6.94 -16.37
CA THR A 87 -13.49 -8.19 -15.65
C THR A 87 -12.54 -8.41 -14.48
N LEU A 88 -12.85 -9.34 -13.56
CA LEU A 88 -11.97 -9.65 -12.42
C LEU A 88 -10.53 -9.96 -12.86
N ALA A 89 -10.35 -10.71 -13.95
CA ALA A 89 -9.03 -11.01 -14.50
C ALA A 89 -8.30 -9.74 -14.98
N GLY A 90 -9.01 -8.84 -15.68
CA GLY A 90 -8.46 -7.55 -16.11
C GLY A 90 -8.10 -6.63 -14.95
N GLN A 91 -8.94 -6.57 -13.90
CA GLN A 91 -8.70 -5.79 -12.69
C GLN A 91 -7.44 -6.28 -11.95
N ARG A 92 -7.30 -7.60 -11.78
CA ARG A 92 -6.13 -8.25 -11.17
C ARG A 92 -4.86 -7.98 -11.99
N ALA A 93 -4.93 -8.17 -13.31
CA ALA A 93 -3.80 -7.94 -14.20
C ALA A 93 -3.34 -6.47 -14.19
N LEU A 94 -4.28 -5.51 -14.20
CA LEU A 94 -3.94 -4.08 -14.14
C LEU A 94 -3.26 -3.72 -12.81
N ARG A 95 -3.81 -4.16 -11.67
CA ARG A 95 -3.19 -3.94 -10.35
C ARG A 95 -1.78 -4.52 -10.28
N ASN A 96 -1.58 -5.73 -10.81
CA ASN A 96 -0.26 -6.35 -10.88
C ASN A 96 0.71 -5.55 -11.75
N ALA A 97 0.28 -5.09 -12.92
CA ALA A 97 1.10 -4.26 -13.81
C ALA A 97 1.52 -2.94 -13.14
N LEU A 98 0.59 -2.24 -12.49
CA LEU A 98 0.88 -1.02 -11.75
C LEU A 98 1.85 -1.25 -10.58
N ARG A 99 1.66 -2.35 -9.83
CA ARG A 99 2.51 -2.75 -8.70
C ARG A 99 3.94 -3.07 -9.13
N ILE A 100 4.13 -3.89 -10.17
CA ILE A 100 5.49 -4.24 -10.59
C ILE A 100 6.24 -3.04 -11.17
N ALA A 101 5.53 -2.17 -11.91
CA ALA A 101 6.09 -0.91 -12.40
C ALA A 101 6.53 0.01 -11.24
N ARG A 102 5.80 0.01 -10.12
CA ARG A 102 6.21 0.73 -8.90
C ARG A 102 7.45 0.14 -8.25
N TYR A 103 7.56 -1.19 -8.15
CA TYR A 103 8.78 -1.82 -7.64
C TYR A 103 9.99 -1.51 -8.52
N ALA A 104 9.81 -1.45 -9.84
CA ALA A 104 10.87 -0.99 -10.73
C ALA A 104 11.31 0.45 -10.38
N THR A 105 10.36 1.38 -10.17
CA THR A 105 10.71 2.75 -9.76
C THR A 105 11.34 2.83 -8.36
N ASP A 106 10.94 1.96 -7.41
CA ASP A 106 11.57 1.89 -6.08
C ASP A 106 13.03 1.48 -6.19
N MET A 107 13.31 0.39 -6.91
CA MET A 107 14.67 -0.12 -7.08
C MET A 107 15.56 0.90 -7.81
N LEU A 108 15.03 1.61 -8.81
CA LEU A 108 15.75 2.68 -9.50
C LEU A 108 16.04 3.86 -8.56
N GLY A 109 15.08 4.25 -7.71
CA GLY A 109 15.26 5.29 -6.71
C GLY A 109 16.29 4.89 -5.65
N GLU A 110 16.22 3.67 -5.13
CA GLU A 110 17.18 3.05 -4.22
C GLU A 110 18.60 3.07 -4.80
N ILE A 111 18.75 2.68 -6.07
CA ILE A 111 20.02 2.74 -6.82
C ILE A 111 20.52 4.19 -6.92
N ASN A 112 19.64 5.13 -7.27
CA ASN A 112 19.99 6.53 -7.48
C ASN A 112 20.51 7.21 -6.21
N ILE A 113 19.92 6.90 -5.05
CA ILE A 113 20.39 7.38 -3.74
C ILE A 113 21.51 6.53 -3.13
N ARG A 114 22.09 5.60 -3.91
CA ARG A 114 23.16 4.68 -3.48
C ARG A 114 22.79 3.88 -2.22
N TYR A 115 21.53 3.47 -2.13
CA TYR A 115 20.98 2.68 -1.03
C TYR A 115 21.11 3.34 0.34
N ALA A 116 21.13 4.67 0.40
CA ALA A 116 21.08 5.38 1.67
C ALA A 116 19.82 4.96 2.44
N GLN A 117 19.97 4.77 3.76
CA GLN A 117 18.88 4.42 4.67
C GLN A 117 18.73 5.51 5.73
N LEU A 118 17.60 5.54 6.41
CA LEU A 118 17.42 6.43 7.57
C LEU A 118 18.43 6.08 8.67
N GLY A 119 19.13 7.08 9.17
CA GLY A 119 19.97 6.97 10.36
C GLY A 119 19.14 6.87 11.65
N PRO A 120 19.78 6.55 12.79
CA PRO A 120 19.10 6.52 14.09
C PRO A 120 18.42 7.85 14.41
N GLY A 121 17.11 7.82 14.65
CA GLY A 121 16.29 9.01 14.97
C GLY A 121 15.94 9.90 13.79
N GLU A 122 16.43 9.61 12.58
CA GLU A 122 16.00 10.30 11.37
C GLU A 122 14.55 9.98 11.04
N LYS A 123 13.88 10.95 10.40
CA LYS A 123 12.51 10.80 9.92
C LYS A 123 12.48 10.80 8.40
N THR A 124 11.39 10.25 7.86
CA THR A 124 11.08 10.36 6.44
C THR A 124 10.99 11.83 6.03
N LEU A 125 11.29 12.12 4.77
CA LEU A 125 11.09 13.46 4.22
C LEU A 125 9.60 13.81 4.26
N ARG A 126 9.29 15.11 4.16
CA ARG A 126 7.91 15.56 3.97
C ARG A 126 7.36 14.98 2.66
N GLY A 127 6.15 14.44 2.68
CA GLY A 127 5.43 14.00 1.50
C GLY A 127 5.34 15.10 0.45
N PHE A 128 5.53 14.73 -0.82
CA PHE A 128 5.56 15.63 -1.98
C PHE A 128 6.58 16.77 -1.85
N SER A 129 7.65 16.57 -1.06
CA SER A 129 8.82 17.45 -1.07
C SER A 129 9.86 16.95 -2.06
N GLY A 130 10.72 17.84 -2.53
CA GLY A 130 11.74 17.53 -3.54
C GLY A 130 11.15 17.49 -4.96
N ARG A 131 11.83 18.17 -5.89
CA ARG A 131 11.52 18.16 -7.34
C ARG A 131 12.32 17.10 -8.10
N ASN A 132 12.92 16.17 -7.37
CA ASN A 132 13.79 15.11 -7.90
C ASN A 132 12.96 13.84 -8.19
N MET A 133 13.64 12.69 -8.36
CA MET A 133 12.98 11.40 -8.58
C MET A 133 11.95 11.01 -7.51
N ASN A 134 12.02 11.58 -6.32
CA ASN A 134 11.17 11.22 -5.19
C ASN A 134 9.74 11.77 -5.28
N THR A 135 9.47 12.72 -6.19
CA THR A 135 8.11 13.16 -6.54
C THR A 135 7.93 13.08 -8.05
N LEU A 136 7.08 12.15 -8.49
CA LEU A 136 6.70 11.98 -9.88
C LEU A 136 5.37 12.70 -10.11
N LEU A 137 5.41 13.84 -10.81
CA LEU A 137 4.25 14.67 -11.08
C LEU A 137 3.65 14.33 -12.46
N ASN A 138 2.33 14.18 -12.51
CA ASN A 138 1.64 14.04 -13.79
C ASN A 138 1.76 15.37 -14.57
N PRO A 139 2.29 15.34 -15.81
CA PRO A 139 2.46 16.57 -16.61
C PRO A 139 1.19 17.39 -16.79
N ALA A 140 0.00 16.77 -16.76
CA ALA A 140 -1.28 17.48 -16.85
C ALA A 140 -1.55 18.42 -15.65
N PHE A 141 -0.82 18.24 -14.54
CA PHE A 141 -0.93 19.04 -13.31
C PHE A 141 0.35 19.80 -12.98
N ASP A 142 1.36 19.77 -13.86
CA ASP A 142 2.61 20.51 -13.66
C ASP A 142 2.41 21.98 -14.02
N THR A 143 2.49 22.84 -12.99
CA THR A 143 2.40 24.29 -13.11
C THR A 143 3.76 24.98 -12.99
N GLY A 144 4.85 24.21 -12.83
CA GLY A 144 6.18 24.70 -12.47
C GLY A 144 6.32 25.19 -11.02
N GLN A 145 5.21 25.19 -10.26
CA GLN A 145 5.14 25.56 -8.84
C GLN A 145 5.01 24.33 -7.94
N ASP A 146 5.04 24.56 -6.63
CA ASP A 146 4.82 23.49 -5.65
C ASP A 146 3.39 22.93 -5.76
N LEU A 147 3.22 21.67 -5.35
CA LEU A 147 1.97 20.94 -5.48
C LEU A 147 0.83 21.64 -4.73
N ASP A 148 -0.16 22.11 -5.48
CA ASP A 148 -1.38 22.76 -4.98
C ASP A 148 -2.39 21.71 -4.51
N PHE A 149 -2.56 21.58 -3.19
CA PHE A 149 -3.56 20.71 -2.57
C PHE A 149 -4.93 21.37 -2.58
N ARG A 150 -5.96 20.59 -2.92
CA ARG A 150 -7.34 21.07 -3.04
C ARG A 150 -8.28 20.30 -2.16
N SER A 151 -9.35 20.97 -1.73
CA SER A 151 -10.47 20.31 -1.07
C SER A 151 -11.03 19.21 -1.98
N GLY A 152 -11.10 17.98 -1.48
CA GLY A 152 -11.53 16.80 -2.23
C GLY A 152 -10.39 15.96 -2.83
N ASP A 153 -9.15 16.41 -2.72
CA ASP A 153 -8.00 15.55 -3.05
C ASP A 153 -7.97 14.33 -2.12
N VAL A 154 -7.60 13.17 -2.65
CA VAL A 154 -7.52 11.91 -1.92
C VAL A 154 -6.06 11.47 -1.82
N LEU A 155 -5.60 11.21 -0.61
CA LEU A 155 -4.26 10.73 -0.30
C LEU A 155 -4.28 9.22 -0.13
N LEU A 156 -3.58 8.49 -1.00
CA LEU A 156 -3.34 7.06 -0.87
C LEU A 156 -1.95 6.84 -0.29
N MET A 157 -1.87 6.24 0.89
CA MET A 157 -0.68 6.26 1.73
C MET A 157 -0.17 4.88 2.10
N ARG A 158 1.14 4.83 2.34
CA ARG A 158 1.87 3.67 2.84
C ARG A 158 2.72 4.07 4.05
N GLY A 159 2.30 3.62 5.23
CA GLY A 159 3.09 3.68 6.47
C GLY A 159 4.18 2.61 6.51
N MET A 160 5.04 2.66 7.55
CA MET A 160 6.22 1.77 7.68
C MET A 160 5.98 0.51 8.53
N HIS A 161 4.80 0.35 9.12
CA HIS A 161 4.52 -0.74 10.06
C HIS A 161 4.03 -2.02 9.36
N HIS A 162 4.26 -3.19 9.98
CA HIS A 162 3.80 -4.49 9.44
C HIS A 162 2.28 -4.59 9.28
N ASN A 163 1.49 -3.96 10.15
CA ASN A 163 0.03 -3.96 10.04
C ASN A 163 -0.43 -3.29 8.75
N SER A 164 0.27 -2.20 8.36
CA SER A 164 0.06 -1.59 7.06
C SER A 164 0.34 -2.61 5.94
N ALA A 165 1.38 -3.46 6.09
CA ALA A 165 1.76 -4.45 5.07
C ALA A 165 0.70 -5.55 4.95
N ALA A 166 0.17 -6.04 6.08
CA ALA A 166 -0.94 -6.99 6.07
C ALA A 166 -2.19 -6.41 5.41
N ILE A 167 -2.58 -5.16 5.72
CA ILE A 167 -3.74 -4.50 5.08
C ILE A 167 -3.55 -4.43 3.57
N ALA A 168 -2.33 -4.14 3.10
CA ALA A 168 -2.02 -4.08 1.69
C ALA A 168 -2.06 -5.46 0.99
N ARG A 169 -2.17 -6.58 1.72
CA ARG A 169 -1.95 -7.94 1.20
C ARG A 169 -3.04 -8.95 1.53
N ILE A 170 -4.02 -8.57 2.34
CA ILE A 170 -5.04 -9.50 2.86
C ILE A 170 -6.18 -9.81 1.87
N GLY A 171 -6.36 -8.96 0.85
CA GLY A 171 -7.40 -9.15 -0.18
C GLY A 171 -6.99 -10.13 -1.28
N ASP A 172 -7.89 -10.31 -2.24
CA ASP A 172 -7.67 -11.12 -3.44
C ASP A 172 -6.69 -10.48 -4.45
N VAL A 173 -6.29 -9.23 -4.19
CA VAL A 173 -5.25 -8.54 -4.92
C VAL A 173 -4.27 -7.85 -3.97
N ASP A 174 -3.00 -8.08 -4.25
CA ASP A 174 -1.87 -7.41 -3.62
C ASP A 174 -1.79 -5.91 -3.96
N SER A 175 -1.51 -5.11 -2.94
CA SER A 175 -1.31 -3.66 -3.00
C SER A 175 -0.01 -3.25 -2.30
N GLN A 176 0.40 -1.99 -2.50
CA GLN A 176 1.51 -1.33 -1.77
C GLN A 176 1.02 -0.23 -0.83
N PHE A 177 -0.30 -0.14 -0.61
CA PHE A 177 -0.94 0.93 0.13
C PHE A 177 -1.90 0.39 1.17
N SER A 178 -2.01 1.10 2.29
CA SER A 178 -2.73 0.62 3.47
C SER A 178 -3.69 1.65 4.04
N HIS A 179 -3.69 2.88 3.54
CA HIS A 179 -4.46 3.96 4.11
C HIS A 179 -4.95 4.94 3.05
N LEU A 180 -6.15 5.48 3.25
CA LEU A 180 -6.79 6.44 2.37
C LEU A 180 -7.35 7.60 3.20
N ALA A 181 -7.16 8.82 2.75
CA ALA A 181 -7.68 10.01 3.42
C ALA A 181 -8.13 11.06 2.41
N ILE A 182 -8.93 12.03 2.85
CA ILE A 182 -9.42 13.13 2.01
C ILE A 182 -8.97 14.47 2.57
N VAL A 183 -8.50 15.35 1.69
CA VAL A 183 -8.06 16.71 2.03
C VAL A 183 -9.27 17.64 2.05
N HIS A 184 -9.38 18.44 3.11
CA HIS A 184 -10.31 19.55 3.21
C HIS A 184 -9.52 20.86 3.32
N THR A 185 -9.95 21.89 2.61
CA THR A 185 -9.40 23.25 2.77
C THR A 185 -10.49 24.12 3.37
N ASP A 186 -10.20 24.74 4.51
CA ASP A 186 -11.16 25.60 5.21
C ASP A 186 -11.23 27.01 4.59
N GLU A 187 -12.14 27.83 5.11
CA GLU A 187 -12.37 29.21 4.64
C GLU A 187 -11.13 30.13 4.81
N SER A 188 -10.22 29.78 5.72
CA SER A 188 -8.97 30.51 5.93
C SER A 188 -7.85 30.08 4.96
N GLY A 189 -8.12 29.09 4.10
CA GLY A 189 -7.14 28.50 3.19
C GLY A 189 -6.25 27.45 3.85
N LYS A 190 -6.56 27.02 5.08
CA LYS A 190 -5.75 26.00 5.78
C LYS A 190 -6.18 24.59 5.35
N HIS A 191 -5.19 23.75 5.09
CA HIS A 191 -5.40 22.37 4.67
C HIS A 191 -5.44 21.41 5.87
N TRP A 192 -6.46 20.56 5.84
CA TRP A 192 -6.75 19.50 6.79
C TRP A 192 -6.85 18.17 6.08
N VAL A 193 -6.54 17.09 6.79
CA VAL A 193 -6.74 15.71 6.35
C VAL A 193 -7.81 15.12 7.26
N VAL A 194 -8.88 14.61 6.64
CA VAL A 194 -9.94 13.85 7.30
C VAL A 194 -9.70 12.38 7.02
N GLU A 195 -9.52 11.60 8.07
CA GLU A 195 -9.11 10.20 7.97
C GLU A 195 -9.64 9.36 9.12
N ALA A 196 -9.65 8.03 8.95
CA ALA A 196 -9.98 7.09 10.01
C ALA A 196 -8.77 6.18 10.30
N LEU A 197 -8.20 6.32 11.50
CA LEU A 197 -7.03 5.60 11.96
C LEU A 197 -7.43 4.41 12.83
N ILE A 198 -6.67 3.32 12.77
CA ILE A 198 -6.92 2.13 13.62
C ILE A 198 -6.91 2.52 15.10
N GLU A 199 -5.97 3.39 15.48
CA GLU A 199 -5.67 3.76 16.86
C GLU A 199 -6.66 4.79 17.43
N GLU A 200 -7.27 5.59 16.57
CA GLU A 200 -8.02 6.80 16.98
C GLU A 200 -9.44 6.85 16.45
N GLY A 201 -9.81 6.04 15.46
CA GLY A 201 -11.04 6.23 14.71
C GLY A 201 -10.95 7.46 13.79
N SER A 202 -12.07 8.12 13.55
CA SER A 202 -12.14 9.27 12.65
C SER A 202 -11.56 10.53 13.30
N VAL A 203 -10.60 11.17 12.62
CA VAL A 203 -9.86 12.34 13.11
C VAL A 203 -9.67 13.39 12.01
N ILE A 204 -9.31 14.61 12.43
CA ILE A 204 -8.95 15.72 11.56
C ILE A 204 -7.56 16.21 11.95
N ASN A 205 -6.60 16.09 11.03
CA ASN A 205 -5.22 16.48 11.24
C ASN A 205 -4.81 17.62 10.29
N PRO A 206 -3.90 18.53 10.68
CA PRO A 206 -3.30 19.44 9.71
C PRO A 206 -2.58 18.65 8.60
N LEU A 207 -2.76 19.04 7.33
CA LEU A 207 -2.08 18.35 6.22
C LEU A 207 -0.55 18.34 6.38
N SER A 208 0.03 19.42 6.92
CA SER A 208 1.46 19.51 7.20
C SER A 208 1.96 18.45 8.20
N TYR A 209 1.13 18.09 9.18
CA TYR A 209 1.42 17.02 10.12
C TYR A 209 1.38 15.67 9.39
N THR A 210 0.30 15.35 8.68
CA THR A 210 0.16 14.08 7.94
C THR A 210 1.32 13.86 6.96
N LEU A 211 1.71 14.90 6.22
CA LEU A 211 2.81 14.79 5.25
C LEU A 211 4.19 14.61 5.89
N THR A 212 4.38 14.86 7.19
CA THR A 212 5.67 14.69 7.88
C THR A 212 5.71 13.49 8.81
N HIS A 213 4.61 12.74 8.93
CA HIS A 213 4.44 11.72 9.95
C HIS A 213 4.58 10.29 9.41
N GLY A 214 5.82 9.84 9.20
CA GLY A 214 6.13 8.41 8.98
C GLY A 214 5.62 7.82 7.67
N LEU A 215 5.48 8.64 6.63
CA LEU A 215 5.10 8.20 5.29
C LEU A 215 6.32 7.64 4.56
N GLY A 216 6.23 6.41 4.05
CA GLY A 216 7.22 5.90 3.09
C GLY A 216 6.82 6.16 1.63
N ARG A 217 5.51 6.30 1.37
CA ARG A 217 4.96 6.65 0.06
C ARG A 217 3.58 7.28 0.19
N CYS A 218 3.26 8.18 -0.75
CA CYS A 218 1.96 8.82 -0.88
C CYS A 218 1.61 9.09 -2.35
N VAL A 219 0.38 8.82 -2.76
CA VAL A 219 -0.16 9.20 -4.07
C VAL A 219 -1.28 10.22 -3.84
N LEU A 220 -1.28 11.29 -4.63
CA LEU A 220 -2.36 12.27 -4.67
C LEU A 220 -3.30 11.96 -5.84
N PHE A 221 -4.55 11.66 -5.53
CA PHE A 221 -5.62 11.54 -6.50
C PHE A 221 -6.56 12.74 -6.43
N ARG A 222 -7.11 13.12 -7.59
CA ARG A 222 -8.04 14.24 -7.70
C ARG A 222 -9.25 13.83 -8.52
N HIS A 223 -10.45 14.01 -7.96
CA HIS A 223 -11.68 13.74 -8.70
C HIS A 223 -11.87 14.78 -9.81
N ARG A 224 -12.37 14.35 -10.98
CA ARG A 224 -12.56 15.19 -12.17
C ARG A 224 -13.62 16.27 -11.97
N ASP A 225 -14.70 15.93 -11.27
CA ASP A 225 -15.67 16.92 -10.78
C ASP A 225 -15.14 17.59 -9.50
N LYS A 226 -14.62 18.81 -9.66
CA LYS A 226 -14.07 19.63 -8.58
C LYS A 226 -15.12 20.06 -7.55
N GLN A 227 -16.35 20.32 -7.98
CA GLN A 227 -17.42 20.79 -7.09
C GLN A 227 -17.93 19.65 -6.21
N LEU A 228 -18.08 18.46 -6.79
CA LEU A 228 -18.40 17.25 -6.03
C LEU A 228 -17.31 16.93 -5.01
N ALA A 229 -16.04 16.98 -5.41
CA ALA A 229 -14.90 16.70 -4.54
C ALA A 229 -14.82 17.65 -3.33
N ALA A 230 -14.92 18.96 -3.58
CA ALA A 230 -14.90 19.97 -2.52
C ALA A 230 -16.07 19.79 -1.54
N ARG A 231 -17.26 19.46 -2.07
CA ARG A 231 -18.45 19.16 -1.26
C ARG A 231 -18.27 17.89 -0.42
N ALA A 232 -17.69 16.84 -0.99
CA ALA A 232 -17.39 15.59 -0.29
C ALA A 232 -16.48 15.84 0.90
N ALA A 233 -15.37 16.56 0.69
CA ALA A 233 -14.44 16.94 1.75
C ALA A 233 -15.10 17.79 2.85
N ALA A 234 -15.91 18.79 2.48
CA ALA A 234 -16.61 19.63 3.45
C ALA A 234 -17.62 18.83 4.30
N LEU A 235 -18.44 17.99 3.68
CA LEU A 235 -19.46 17.20 4.37
C LEU A 235 -18.84 16.19 5.34
N ILE A 236 -17.80 15.47 4.92
CA ILE A 236 -17.16 14.49 5.80
C ILE A 236 -16.35 15.15 6.91
N HIS A 237 -15.70 16.29 6.64
CA HIS A 237 -15.06 17.11 7.66
C HIS A 237 -16.07 17.50 8.75
N ASP A 238 -17.25 17.96 8.36
CA ASP A 238 -18.31 18.32 9.32
C ASP A 238 -18.82 17.13 10.13
N VAL A 239 -18.99 15.96 9.50
CA VAL A 239 -19.39 14.72 10.20
C VAL A 239 -18.37 14.36 11.27
N VAL A 240 -17.08 14.34 10.93
CA VAL A 240 -16.01 13.96 11.88
C VAL A 240 -15.85 15.03 12.95
N ARG A 241 -15.89 16.31 12.60
CA ARG A 241 -15.79 17.43 13.55
C ARG A 241 -16.88 17.33 14.63
N ARG A 242 -18.15 17.16 14.22
CA ARG A 242 -19.29 17.00 15.16
C ARG A 242 -19.17 15.75 16.04
N SER A 243 -18.53 14.69 15.54
CA SER A 243 -18.31 13.46 16.33
C SER A 243 -17.38 13.69 17.53
N GLY A 244 -16.46 14.66 17.44
CA GLY A 244 -15.50 15.01 18.49
C GLY A 244 -15.96 16.15 19.43
N GLU A 245 -17.11 16.78 19.17
CA GLU A 245 -17.66 17.85 20.01
C GLU A 245 -18.24 17.30 21.33
N LYS A 246 -18.43 18.18 22.32
CA LYS A 246 -19.05 17.80 23.60
C LYS A 246 -20.47 17.28 23.37
N GLY A 247 -20.70 16.01 23.69
CA GLY A 247 -21.97 15.31 23.45
C GLY A 247 -22.06 14.59 22.10
N GLY A 248 -21.05 14.75 21.24
CA GLY A 248 -20.86 13.96 20.04
C GLY A 248 -20.53 12.50 20.35
N LYS A 249 -20.92 11.60 19.46
CA LYS A 249 -20.51 10.20 19.51
C LYS A 249 -19.29 10.02 18.62
N HIS A 250 -18.14 9.75 19.23
CA HIS A 250 -16.90 9.48 18.51
C HIS A 250 -17.07 8.32 17.53
N ILE A 251 -16.57 8.48 16.30
CA ILE A 251 -16.65 7.46 15.25
C ILE A 251 -15.40 6.60 15.32
N TRP A 252 -15.53 5.38 15.82
CA TRP A 252 -14.41 4.45 15.97
C TRP A 252 -14.02 3.77 14.65
N TYR A 253 -12.85 3.13 14.67
CA TYR A 253 -12.37 2.36 13.52
C TYR A 253 -13.20 1.09 13.34
N ASP A 254 -13.61 0.82 12.10
CA ASP A 254 -14.40 -0.35 11.74
C ASP A 254 -13.49 -1.51 11.33
N PHE A 255 -13.34 -2.49 12.22
CA PHE A 255 -12.55 -3.71 11.96
C PHE A 255 -13.27 -4.75 11.11
N THR A 256 -14.59 -4.62 10.92
CA THR A 256 -15.39 -5.59 10.16
C THR A 256 -15.12 -5.51 8.65
N MET A 257 -14.62 -4.35 8.22
CA MET A 257 -14.42 -3.97 6.82
C MET A 257 -15.73 -3.97 5.99
N GLU A 258 -16.89 -3.98 6.65
CA GLU A 258 -18.19 -3.91 5.99
C GLU A 258 -18.44 -2.49 5.47
N LEU A 259 -19.01 -2.38 4.27
CA LEU A 259 -19.28 -1.08 3.65
C LEU A 259 -20.59 -0.44 4.14
N ASP A 260 -21.46 -1.24 4.75
CA ASP A 260 -22.74 -0.78 5.29
C ASP A 260 -22.59 -0.19 6.70
N GLY A 261 -23.51 0.70 7.05
CA GLY A 261 -23.53 1.34 8.36
C GLY A 261 -22.57 2.53 8.50
N ASP A 262 -22.87 3.38 9.48
CA ASP A 262 -22.29 4.74 9.60
C ASP A 262 -21.67 5.05 10.97
N ASN A 263 -21.73 4.10 11.91
CA ASN A 263 -21.32 4.28 13.31
C ASN A 263 -19.82 4.08 13.54
N GLU A 264 -19.18 3.32 12.66
CA GLU A 264 -17.74 3.05 12.65
C GLU A 264 -17.25 3.18 11.20
N LEU A 265 -16.03 3.68 11.02
CA LEU A 265 -15.43 3.91 9.70
C LEU A 265 -13.99 3.40 9.68
N PHE A 266 -13.63 2.65 8.64
CA PHE A 266 -12.23 2.50 8.22
C PHE A 266 -11.89 3.53 7.15
N CYS A 267 -10.60 3.69 6.87
CA CYS A 267 -10.03 4.79 6.09
C CYS A 267 -10.71 5.01 4.73
N SER A 268 -10.87 3.96 3.93
CA SER A 268 -11.52 4.01 2.62
C SER A 268 -13.05 4.08 2.71
N LYS A 269 -13.69 3.50 3.75
CA LYS A 269 -15.12 3.69 4.02
C LYS A 269 -15.47 5.16 4.29
N LEU A 270 -14.57 5.89 4.97
CA LEU A 270 -14.72 7.33 5.19
C LEU A 270 -14.74 8.10 3.86
N VAL A 271 -13.84 7.79 2.93
CA VAL A 271 -13.82 8.41 1.59
C VAL A 271 -15.06 8.02 0.79
N ARG A 272 -15.49 6.75 0.81
CA ARG A 272 -16.76 6.31 0.22
C ARG A 272 -17.94 7.11 0.77
N LYS A 273 -18.02 7.28 2.08
CA LYS A 273 -19.08 8.06 2.74
C LYS A 273 -19.06 9.52 2.30
N ALA A 274 -17.89 10.14 2.19
CA ALA A 274 -17.74 11.51 1.73
C ALA A 274 -18.38 11.73 0.34
N PHE A 275 -18.03 10.89 -0.63
CA PHE A 275 -18.56 10.98 -1.99
C PHE A 275 -20.02 10.54 -2.09
N ALA A 276 -20.45 9.55 -1.31
CA ALA A 276 -21.86 9.16 -1.23
C ALA A 276 -22.73 10.30 -0.66
N LEU A 277 -22.26 11.02 0.36
CA LEU A 277 -22.97 12.18 0.90
C LEU A 277 -23.06 13.31 -0.13
N ALA A 278 -21.94 13.66 -0.77
CA ALA A 278 -21.90 14.77 -1.72
C ALA A 278 -22.70 14.53 -3.00
N SER A 279 -22.82 13.28 -3.42
CA SER A 279 -23.55 12.87 -4.62
C SER A 279 -25.00 12.47 -4.34
N GLU A 280 -25.48 12.57 -3.10
CA GLU A 280 -26.80 12.04 -2.69
C GLU A 280 -26.96 10.55 -3.04
N LYS A 281 -25.90 9.77 -2.79
CA LYS A 281 -25.76 8.33 -3.08
C LYS A 281 -25.77 7.96 -4.56
N LYS A 282 -25.64 8.93 -5.49
CA LYS A 282 -25.52 8.66 -6.93
C LYS A 282 -24.15 8.11 -7.32
N LEU A 283 -23.10 8.49 -6.59
CA LEU A 283 -21.75 7.95 -6.73
C LEU A 283 -21.47 7.02 -5.55
N VAL A 284 -21.06 5.79 -5.85
CA VAL A 284 -20.74 4.76 -4.86
C VAL A 284 -19.35 4.21 -5.14
N LEU A 285 -18.38 4.57 -4.29
CA LEU A 285 -17.00 4.09 -4.38
C LEU A 285 -16.81 2.84 -3.51
N PRO A 286 -16.02 1.84 -3.93
CA PRO A 286 -15.30 1.78 -5.18
C PRO A 286 -16.17 1.23 -6.31
N THR A 287 -15.81 1.55 -7.54
CA THR A 287 -16.28 0.89 -8.76
C THR A 287 -15.82 -0.57 -8.80
N PHE A 288 -14.60 -0.85 -8.32
CA PHE A 288 -13.99 -2.18 -8.34
C PHE A 288 -13.51 -2.60 -6.95
N SER A 289 -14.35 -3.35 -6.23
CA SER A 289 -14.09 -3.79 -4.85
C SER A 289 -13.06 -4.93 -4.77
N THR A 290 -12.20 -4.85 -3.75
CA THR A 290 -11.39 -5.98 -3.28
C THR A 290 -12.25 -7.07 -2.63
N ARG A 291 -11.89 -8.33 -2.83
CA ARG A 291 -12.57 -9.51 -2.26
C ARG A 291 -11.73 -10.19 -1.19
N PHE A 292 -12.39 -10.89 -0.27
CA PHE A 292 -11.77 -11.76 0.73
C PHE A 292 -12.11 -13.23 0.42
N ASP A 293 -11.63 -13.74 -0.72
CA ASP A 293 -11.91 -15.09 -1.25
C ASP A 293 -10.93 -16.19 -0.77
N MET A 294 -10.18 -15.91 0.30
CA MET A 294 -9.18 -16.81 0.89
C MET A 294 -9.83 -18.11 1.42
N LYS A 295 -9.22 -19.28 1.15
CA LYS A 295 -9.65 -20.56 1.74
C LYS A 295 -9.32 -20.62 3.23
N ASN A 296 -8.17 -20.08 3.64
CA ASN A 296 -7.80 -20.00 5.06
C ASN A 296 -8.17 -18.64 5.64
N ARG A 297 -9.27 -18.61 6.39
CA ARG A 297 -9.78 -17.39 7.03
C ARG A 297 -9.27 -17.14 8.45
N ASP A 298 -8.36 -17.98 8.99
CA ASP A 298 -7.91 -17.87 10.39
C ASP A 298 -7.44 -16.46 10.74
N PHE A 299 -6.56 -15.86 9.92
CA PHE A 299 -6.08 -14.50 10.17
C PHE A 299 -7.19 -13.45 10.02
N VAL A 300 -7.95 -13.51 8.93
CA VAL A 300 -9.04 -12.57 8.58
C VAL A 300 -10.08 -12.51 9.71
N ASP A 301 -10.51 -13.68 10.19
CA ASP A 301 -11.53 -13.76 11.23
C ASP A 301 -10.99 -13.27 12.59
N ARG A 302 -9.70 -13.54 12.89
CA ARG A 302 -9.06 -13.08 14.13
C ARG A 302 -8.89 -11.57 14.19
N ILE A 303 -8.60 -10.92 13.07
CA ILE A 303 -8.52 -9.45 13.02
C ILE A 303 -9.90 -8.79 13.01
N GLY A 304 -10.97 -9.56 12.81
CA GLY A 304 -12.36 -9.13 12.96
C GLY A 304 -13.08 -8.85 11.64
N VAL A 305 -12.48 -9.18 10.49
CA VAL A 305 -13.05 -8.93 9.16
C VAL A 305 -14.17 -9.92 8.87
N THR A 306 -15.38 -9.41 8.69
CA THR A 306 -16.59 -10.19 8.34
C THR A 306 -17.05 -9.97 6.90
N ALA A 307 -16.57 -8.89 6.26
CA ALA A 307 -16.88 -8.58 4.88
C ALA A 307 -16.40 -9.68 3.90
N LYS A 308 -17.16 -9.86 2.81
CA LYS A 308 -16.75 -10.68 1.65
C LYS A 308 -16.09 -9.83 0.56
N GLU A 309 -16.58 -8.60 0.42
CA GLU A 309 -16.04 -7.58 -0.48
C GLU A 309 -15.98 -6.26 0.28
N THR A 310 -14.98 -5.44 -0.02
CA THR A 310 -14.77 -4.16 0.65
C THR A 310 -14.14 -3.13 -0.28
N PHE A 311 -13.98 -1.92 0.24
CA PHE A 311 -13.17 -0.87 -0.37
C PHE A 311 -11.76 -0.95 0.22
N ALA A 312 -10.82 -1.63 -0.43
CA ALA A 312 -9.43 -1.52 -0.02
C ALA A 312 -8.85 -0.17 -0.48
N PRO A 313 -7.88 0.43 0.24
CA PRO A 313 -7.31 1.72 -0.14
C PRO A 313 -6.88 1.79 -1.61
N ALA A 314 -6.23 0.74 -2.13
CA ALA A 314 -5.75 0.70 -3.51
C ALA A 314 -6.83 0.49 -4.58
N ASP A 315 -8.09 0.27 -4.21
CA ASP A 315 -9.16 0.26 -5.22
C ASP A 315 -9.35 1.64 -5.86
N ILE A 316 -8.95 2.73 -5.16
CA ILE A 316 -8.93 4.10 -5.70
C ILE A 316 -8.09 4.22 -7.00
N GLU A 317 -7.12 3.33 -7.19
CA GLU A 317 -6.23 3.36 -8.34
C GLU A 317 -6.97 3.03 -9.65
N LEU A 318 -8.08 2.31 -9.54
CA LEU A 318 -8.94 1.95 -10.67
C LEU A 318 -10.24 2.76 -10.71
N GLU A 319 -10.39 3.80 -9.90
CA GLU A 319 -11.57 4.66 -10.01
C GLU A 319 -11.48 5.54 -11.26
N PRO A 320 -12.45 5.41 -12.20
CA PRO A 320 -12.38 6.06 -13.51
C PRO A 320 -12.48 7.58 -13.46
N ASP A 321 -13.10 8.12 -12.40
CA ASP A 321 -13.39 9.55 -12.25
C ASP A 321 -12.33 10.31 -11.43
N PHE A 322 -11.27 9.62 -11.01
CA PHE A 322 -10.12 10.26 -10.37
C PHE A 322 -9.00 10.39 -11.40
N ASP A 323 -8.11 11.37 -11.20
CA ASP A 323 -6.84 11.53 -11.90
C ASP A 323 -5.68 11.35 -10.91
N LEU A 324 -4.61 10.67 -11.31
CA LEU A 324 -3.37 10.62 -10.53
C LEU A 324 -2.64 11.93 -10.75
N VAL A 325 -2.52 12.75 -9.70
CA VAL A 325 -1.86 14.06 -9.76
C VAL A 325 -0.36 13.91 -9.55
N ALA A 326 0.05 13.26 -8.47
CA ALA A 326 1.45 13.08 -8.13
C ALA A 326 1.64 11.80 -7.34
N GLU A 327 2.85 11.24 -7.41
CA GLU A 327 3.28 10.16 -6.54
C GLU A 327 4.62 10.48 -5.90
N TRP A 328 4.68 10.34 -4.58
CA TRP A 328 5.87 10.61 -3.79
C TRP A 328 6.33 9.36 -3.02
N GLN A 329 7.64 9.18 -2.91
CA GLN A 329 8.27 8.12 -2.12
C GLN A 329 9.52 8.64 -1.39
N ASP A 330 9.81 8.10 -0.21
CA ASP A 330 11.13 8.26 0.41
C ASP A 330 11.98 7.01 0.14
N TYR A 331 12.87 7.10 -0.84
CA TYR A 331 13.71 5.96 -1.27
C TYR A 331 14.62 5.41 -0.17
N ARG A 332 14.81 6.12 0.94
CA ARG A 332 15.57 5.63 2.11
C ARG A 332 14.84 4.54 2.87
N VAL A 333 13.54 4.36 2.62
CA VAL A 333 12.70 3.33 3.27
C VAL A 333 12.00 2.37 2.31
N THR A 334 12.00 2.63 1.00
CA THR A 334 11.29 1.78 0.01
C THR A 334 11.79 0.34 -0.02
N SER A 335 13.08 0.10 0.22
CA SER A 335 13.64 -1.27 0.25
C SER A 335 13.02 -2.07 1.40
N ARG A 336 12.93 -1.49 2.60
CA ARG A 336 12.25 -2.13 3.75
C ARG A 336 10.77 -2.38 3.45
N LEU A 337 10.07 -1.41 2.85
CA LEU A 337 8.66 -1.57 2.49
C LEU A 337 8.45 -2.70 1.48
N ARG A 338 9.30 -2.78 0.44
CA ARG A 338 9.27 -3.84 -0.57
C ARG A 338 9.53 -5.21 0.06
N LEU A 339 10.51 -5.35 0.93
CA LEU A 339 10.80 -6.60 1.62
C LEU A 339 9.65 -7.01 2.57
N GLN A 340 9.05 -6.05 3.28
CA GLN A 340 7.86 -6.29 4.10
C GLN A 340 6.69 -6.83 3.27
N ASP A 341 6.41 -6.21 2.13
CA ASP A 341 5.34 -6.63 1.23
C ASP A 341 5.55 -8.06 0.70
N LEU A 342 6.75 -8.35 0.20
CA LEU A 342 7.11 -9.68 -0.32
C LEU A 342 7.10 -10.75 0.78
N LEU A 343 7.47 -10.38 2.00
CA LEU A 343 7.36 -11.24 3.17
C LEU A 343 5.89 -11.55 3.50
N MET A 344 5.03 -10.53 3.58
CA MET A 344 3.60 -10.71 3.89
C MET A 344 2.90 -11.59 2.86
N ASP A 345 3.18 -11.38 1.57
CA ASP A 345 2.70 -12.22 0.47
C ASP A 345 3.03 -13.70 0.74
N ARG A 346 4.26 -14.01 1.15
CA ARG A 346 4.65 -15.39 1.50
C ARG A 346 3.99 -15.92 2.76
N LEU A 347 3.84 -15.11 3.81
CA LEU A 347 3.14 -15.55 5.02
C LEU A 347 1.69 -15.96 4.70
N PHE A 348 0.97 -15.16 3.91
CA PHE A 348 -0.40 -15.46 3.51
C PHE A 348 -0.49 -16.62 2.52
N LEU A 349 0.46 -16.75 1.59
CA LEU A 349 0.59 -17.92 0.74
C LEU A 349 0.77 -19.20 1.57
N TRP A 350 1.59 -19.18 2.63
CA TRP A 350 1.78 -20.33 3.50
C TRP A 350 0.53 -20.69 4.30
N MET A 351 -0.24 -19.69 4.75
CA MET A 351 -1.55 -19.95 5.35
C MET A 351 -2.51 -20.62 4.35
N GLU A 352 -2.57 -20.08 3.13
CA GLU A 352 -3.53 -20.49 2.12
C GLU A 352 -3.20 -21.85 1.48
N GLN A 353 -1.95 -22.07 1.07
CA GLN A 353 -1.53 -23.25 0.32
C GLN A 353 -0.97 -24.36 1.20
N HIS A 354 -0.35 -24.02 2.34
CA HIS A 354 0.28 -24.98 3.24
C HIS A 354 -0.47 -25.15 4.57
N GLY A 355 -1.58 -24.42 4.77
CA GLY A 355 -2.45 -24.58 5.92
C GLY A 355 -1.84 -24.09 7.25
N TYR A 356 -0.85 -23.20 7.19
CA TYR A 356 -0.31 -22.56 8.40
C TYR A 356 -1.40 -21.75 9.12
N ARG A 357 -1.37 -21.76 10.45
CA ARG A 357 -2.28 -20.98 11.30
C ARG A 357 -1.53 -20.35 12.46
N PHE A 358 -2.08 -19.27 13.00
CA PHE A 358 -1.50 -18.66 14.19
C PHE A 358 -1.81 -19.49 15.44
N ARG A 359 -0.76 -19.87 16.19
CA ARG A 359 -0.88 -20.56 17.48
C ARG A 359 -0.41 -19.66 18.60
N GLU A 360 -1.34 -19.25 19.46
CA GLU A 360 -1.05 -18.39 20.62
C GLU A 360 -0.32 -19.15 21.74
N ASP A 361 0.63 -18.49 22.38
CA ASP A 361 1.26 -18.92 23.63
C ASP A 361 0.78 -18.07 24.83
N LEU A 362 1.35 -18.33 26.02
CA LEU A 362 1.02 -17.57 27.24
C LEU A 362 1.37 -16.07 27.12
N PRO A 363 2.56 -15.67 26.63
CA PRO A 363 2.89 -14.28 26.33
C PRO A 363 1.85 -13.56 25.47
N ILE A 364 1.43 -14.13 24.35
CA ILE A 364 0.44 -13.52 23.45
C ILE A 364 -0.93 -13.40 24.13
N LYS A 365 -1.35 -14.42 24.88
CA LYS A 365 -2.59 -14.36 25.69
C LYS A 365 -2.56 -13.21 26.69
N LEU A 366 -1.42 -12.98 27.35
CA LEU A 366 -1.25 -11.88 28.28
C LEU A 366 -1.27 -10.52 27.57
N ILE A 367 -0.59 -10.37 26.44
CA ILE A 367 -0.62 -9.16 25.61
C ILE A 367 -2.06 -8.80 25.21
N GLY A 368 -2.86 -9.78 24.78
CA GLY A 368 -4.26 -9.53 24.44
C GLY A 368 -5.09 -9.02 25.62
N TYR A 369 -4.89 -9.59 26.82
CA TYR A 369 -5.61 -9.17 28.03
C TYR A 369 -5.17 -7.76 28.48
N LEU A 370 -3.86 -7.50 28.49
CA LEU A 370 -3.32 -6.20 28.86
C LEU A 370 -3.66 -5.12 27.81
N GLY A 371 -3.62 -5.44 26.52
CA GLY A 371 -4.00 -4.53 25.43
C GLY A 371 -5.44 -4.03 25.56
N ALA A 372 -6.38 -4.94 25.83
CA ALA A 372 -7.78 -4.59 26.08
C ALA A 372 -7.97 -3.73 27.34
N LEU A 373 -7.04 -3.81 28.30
CA LEU A 373 -7.01 -3.01 29.52
C LEU A 373 -6.09 -1.78 29.42
N SER A 374 -5.46 -1.51 28.28
CA SER A 374 -4.38 -0.52 28.14
C SER A 374 -4.78 0.91 28.49
N GLY A 375 -6.06 1.26 28.33
CA GLY A 375 -6.65 2.52 28.82
C GLY A 375 -6.62 2.69 30.35
N LYS A 376 -6.34 1.62 31.11
CA LYS A 376 -6.32 1.56 32.58
C LYS A 376 -5.00 1.03 33.16
N LEU A 377 -3.98 0.76 32.35
CA LEU A 377 -2.74 0.10 32.79
C LEU A 377 -1.57 1.04 33.10
N SER A 378 -0.65 0.53 33.91
CA SER A 378 0.61 1.19 34.28
C SER A 378 1.60 1.29 33.11
N THR A 379 2.54 2.25 33.19
CA THR A 379 3.51 2.59 32.13
C THR A 379 4.36 1.40 31.65
N ARG A 380 4.68 0.43 32.53
CA ARG A 380 5.45 -0.78 32.15
C ARG A 380 4.69 -1.71 31.20
N ALA A 381 3.38 -1.87 31.39
CA ALA A 381 2.56 -2.68 30.49
C ALA A 381 2.34 -1.99 29.14
N LYS A 382 2.30 -0.65 29.13
CA LYS A 382 2.26 0.15 27.90
C LYS A 382 3.53 -0.05 27.06
N ASN A 383 4.72 -0.11 27.68
CA ASN A 383 5.98 -0.35 26.97
C ASN A 383 6.07 -1.75 26.33
N LEU A 384 5.52 -2.78 26.99
CA LEU A 384 5.50 -4.15 26.42
C LEU A 384 4.60 -4.25 25.17
N ILE A 385 3.56 -3.43 25.12
CA ILE A 385 2.57 -3.40 24.02
C ILE A 385 2.99 -2.40 22.94
N SER A 386 3.63 -1.28 23.29
CA SER A 386 3.97 -0.20 22.36
C SER A 386 4.92 -0.62 21.24
N ASP A 387 5.78 -1.61 21.50
CA ASP A 387 6.69 -2.17 20.50
C ASP A 387 5.94 -2.93 19.39
N VAL A 388 4.68 -3.30 19.63
CA VAL A 388 3.86 -4.16 18.77
C VAL A 388 2.60 -3.45 18.26
N VAL A 389 1.90 -2.74 19.14
CA VAL A 389 0.75 -1.87 18.84
C VAL A 389 0.92 -0.59 19.68
N PRO A 390 1.37 0.53 19.07
CA PRO A 390 1.66 1.78 19.80
C PRO A 390 0.47 2.30 20.62
N LYS A 391 -0.76 2.11 20.11
CA LYS A 391 -2.00 2.54 20.74
C LYS A 391 -3.14 1.59 20.35
N VAL A 392 -3.72 0.91 21.35
CA VAL A 392 -4.86 0.00 21.15
C VAL A 392 -6.15 0.80 21.36
N PRO A 393 -7.05 0.91 20.38
CA PRO A 393 -8.31 1.63 20.56
C PRO A 393 -9.27 0.82 21.47
N PRO A 394 -10.22 1.49 22.15
CA PRO A 394 -11.13 0.82 23.08
C PRO A 394 -12.02 -0.26 22.44
N ASN A 395 -12.32 -0.15 21.15
CA ASN A 395 -13.19 -1.09 20.42
C ASN A 395 -12.42 -2.24 19.73
N MET A 396 -11.08 -2.28 19.80
CA MET A 396 -10.29 -3.39 19.23
C MET A 396 -10.44 -4.65 20.08
N ARG A 397 -10.83 -5.75 19.44
CA ARG A 397 -11.03 -7.04 20.11
C ARG A 397 -9.69 -7.63 20.56
N ARG A 398 -9.71 -8.39 21.65
CA ARG A 398 -8.54 -9.13 22.15
C ARG A 398 -7.89 -10.01 21.06
N ALA A 399 -8.70 -10.75 20.30
CA ALA A 399 -8.21 -11.60 19.21
C ALA A 399 -7.46 -10.80 18.14
N THR A 400 -7.93 -9.59 17.81
CA THR A 400 -7.27 -8.67 16.87
C THR A 400 -5.89 -8.25 17.40
N ILE A 401 -5.80 -7.86 18.67
CA ILE A 401 -4.53 -7.49 19.32
C ILE A 401 -3.54 -8.65 19.26
N GLN A 402 -4.01 -9.86 19.57
CA GLN A 402 -3.18 -11.07 19.55
C GLN A 402 -2.70 -11.41 18.13
N ALA A 403 -3.58 -11.34 17.12
CA ALA A 403 -3.24 -11.63 15.73
C ALA A 403 -2.19 -10.64 15.19
N VAL A 404 -2.36 -9.35 15.46
CA VAL A 404 -1.38 -8.32 15.14
C VAL A 404 -0.04 -8.60 15.81
N ALA A 405 -0.06 -8.98 17.10
CA ALA A 405 1.17 -9.29 17.83
C ALA A 405 1.90 -10.52 17.30
N MET A 406 1.17 -11.59 17.00
CA MET A 406 1.72 -12.81 16.41
C MET A 406 2.28 -12.56 15.02
N LEU A 407 1.59 -11.77 14.19
CA LEU A 407 2.09 -11.37 12.88
C LEU A 407 3.40 -10.60 13.00
N HIS A 408 3.43 -9.55 13.83
CA HIS A 408 4.64 -8.74 14.03
C HIS A 408 5.82 -9.59 14.53
N ARG A 409 5.61 -10.42 15.54
CA ARG A 409 6.65 -11.28 16.12
C ARG A 409 7.13 -12.37 15.17
N THR A 410 6.28 -12.80 14.23
CA THR A 410 6.66 -13.74 13.16
C THR A 410 7.44 -13.03 12.05
N ALA A 411 7.01 -11.82 11.68
CA ALA A 411 7.52 -11.10 10.52
C ALA A 411 8.84 -10.37 10.78
N GLU A 412 9.01 -9.71 11.94
CA GLU A 412 10.20 -8.86 12.18
C GLU A 412 11.52 -9.64 12.12
N PRO A 413 11.67 -10.86 12.68
CA PRO A 413 12.90 -11.63 12.54
C PRO A 413 13.22 -11.97 11.07
N LEU A 414 12.23 -12.41 10.30
CA LEU A 414 12.40 -12.74 8.88
C LEU A 414 12.77 -11.49 8.06
N LEU A 415 12.15 -10.34 8.36
CA LEU A 415 12.48 -9.08 7.72
C LEU A 415 13.91 -8.65 8.04
N ALA A 416 14.36 -8.75 9.29
CA ALA A 416 15.73 -8.42 9.67
C ALA A 416 16.75 -9.28 8.91
N GLU A 417 16.47 -10.59 8.76
CA GLU A 417 17.30 -11.48 7.95
C GLU A 417 17.30 -11.11 6.47
N LEU A 418 16.15 -10.75 5.90
CA LEU A 418 16.03 -10.28 4.51
C LEU A 418 16.80 -8.97 4.28
N GLN A 419 16.72 -8.02 5.21
CA GLN A 419 17.49 -6.76 5.13
C GLN A 419 18.99 -7.04 5.17
N ALA A 420 19.44 -7.97 6.02
CA ALA A 420 20.84 -8.39 6.06
C ALA A 420 21.26 -9.10 4.75
N LEU A 421 20.39 -9.92 4.17
CA LEU A 421 20.64 -10.57 2.89
C LEU A 421 20.72 -9.56 1.74
N GLU A 422 19.81 -8.59 1.72
CA GLU A 422 19.82 -7.52 0.72
C GLU A 422 21.07 -6.67 0.84
N ARG A 423 21.51 -6.35 2.05
CA ARG A 423 22.76 -5.62 2.26
C ARG A 423 23.95 -6.38 1.69
N ARG A 424 24.06 -7.69 1.95
CA ARG A 424 25.11 -8.53 1.35
C ARG A 424 25.02 -8.59 -0.17
N SER A 425 23.81 -8.64 -0.73
CA SER A 425 23.62 -8.58 -2.19
C SER A 425 24.16 -7.26 -2.75
N ILE A 426 23.78 -6.13 -2.15
CA ILE A 426 24.22 -4.80 -2.56
C ILE A 426 25.74 -4.68 -2.47
N ASP A 427 26.34 -5.08 -1.35
CA ASP A 427 27.80 -4.95 -1.15
C ASP A 427 28.58 -5.84 -2.15
N ARG A 428 28.06 -7.01 -2.52
CA ARG A 428 28.70 -7.97 -3.44
C ARG A 428 28.48 -7.62 -4.92
N THR A 429 27.29 -7.18 -5.28
CA THR A 429 26.83 -7.11 -6.67
C THR A 429 26.40 -5.71 -7.11
N GLY A 430 26.30 -4.77 -6.17
CA GLY A 430 25.80 -3.42 -6.44
C GLY A 430 24.31 -3.37 -6.77
N ARG A 431 23.52 -4.40 -6.42
CA ARG A 431 22.06 -4.44 -6.65
C ARG A 431 21.26 -4.97 -5.45
N PRO A 432 20.01 -4.50 -5.26
CA PRO A 432 19.09 -5.06 -4.27
C PRO A 432 18.63 -6.47 -4.67
N LEU A 433 17.92 -7.15 -3.76
CA LEU A 433 17.36 -8.47 -4.04
C LEU A 433 16.20 -8.36 -5.04
N HIS A 434 16.22 -9.24 -6.03
CA HIS A 434 15.08 -9.51 -6.87
C HIS A 434 14.00 -10.26 -6.06
N ALA A 435 12.71 -10.07 -6.39
CA ALA A 435 11.59 -10.73 -5.71
C ALA A 435 11.74 -12.26 -5.66
N ARG A 436 12.17 -12.89 -6.77
CA ARG A 436 12.59 -14.32 -6.81
C ARG A 436 13.57 -14.70 -5.70
N GLU A 437 14.65 -13.95 -5.51
CA GLU A 437 15.67 -14.25 -4.49
C GLU A 437 15.09 -14.12 -3.07
N VAL A 438 14.21 -13.14 -2.84
CA VAL A 438 13.47 -12.99 -1.57
C VAL A 438 12.57 -14.20 -1.32
N TYR A 439 11.82 -14.62 -2.33
CA TYR A 439 10.92 -15.75 -2.23
C TYR A 439 11.64 -17.07 -2.02
N ASP A 440 12.74 -17.32 -2.73
CA ASP A 440 13.55 -18.52 -2.56
C ASP A 440 14.12 -18.60 -1.14
N PHE A 441 14.60 -17.47 -0.60
CA PHE A 441 15.07 -17.39 0.78
C PHE A 441 13.97 -17.71 1.79
N LEU A 442 12.79 -17.10 1.64
CA LEU A 442 11.66 -17.32 2.55
C LEU A 442 11.15 -18.76 2.48
N GLU A 443 11.07 -19.33 1.28
CA GLU A 443 10.63 -20.71 1.08
C GLU A 443 11.63 -21.71 1.69
N ALA A 444 12.94 -21.47 1.53
CA ALA A 444 13.96 -22.27 2.21
C ALA A 444 13.83 -22.20 3.74
N LYS A 445 13.53 -21.00 4.28
CA LYS A 445 13.25 -20.84 5.72
C LYS A 445 12.05 -21.64 6.17
N ARG A 446 10.95 -21.64 5.41
CA ARG A 446 9.77 -22.46 5.71
C ARG A 446 10.08 -23.94 5.70
N GLN A 447 10.81 -24.43 4.70
CA GLN A 447 11.15 -25.84 4.59
C GLN A 447 12.05 -26.31 5.74
N ALA A 448 12.97 -25.46 6.19
CA ALA A 448 13.86 -25.76 7.33
C ALA A 448 13.18 -25.62 8.71
N SER A 449 11.96 -25.09 8.76
CA SER A 449 11.28 -24.72 10.00
C SER A 449 10.55 -25.87 10.69
N ASN A 450 10.54 -27.07 10.09
CA ASN A 450 9.79 -28.24 10.56
C ASN A 450 8.31 -27.93 10.88
N GLY A 451 7.68 -27.10 10.05
CA GLY A 451 6.27 -26.72 10.21
C GLY A 451 6.02 -25.56 11.17
N GLU A 452 7.03 -24.96 11.80
CA GLU A 452 6.85 -23.84 12.74
C GLU A 452 7.75 -22.64 12.39
N ILE A 453 7.16 -21.47 12.10
CA ILE A 453 7.88 -20.22 11.84
C ILE A 453 7.28 -19.13 12.70
N GLY A 454 7.99 -18.74 13.77
CA GLY A 454 7.44 -17.81 14.75
C GLY A 454 6.14 -18.36 15.33
N TYR A 455 5.03 -17.64 15.14
CA TYR A 455 3.70 -18.06 15.59
C TYR A 455 2.89 -18.81 14.54
N LEU A 456 3.41 -18.97 13.32
CA LEU A 456 2.76 -19.74 12.26
C LEU A 456 3.14 -21.21 12.38
N VAL A 457 2.12 -22.06 12.51
CA VAL A 457 2.27 -23.49 12.66
C VAL A 457 1.47 -24.19 11.55
N GLY A 458 2.16 -24.96 10.73
CA GLY A 458 1.61 -25.82 9.68
C GLY A 458 1.12 -27.15 10.24
N LYS A 459 0.44 -27.93 9.40
CA LYS A 459 0.15 -29.33 9.73
C LYS A 459 1.45 -30.13 9.67
N ALA A 460 1.75 -30.85 10.73
CA ALA A 460 2.87 -31.79 10.80
C ALA A 460 2.72 -32.93 9.79
#